data_AF-A0A7W1LWP5-F1
#
_entry.id   AF-A0A7W1LWP5-F1
#
_cell.length_a   1.000
_cell.length_b   1.000
_cell.length_c   1.000
_cell.angle_alpha   90.00
_cell.angle_beta   90.00
_cell.angle_gamma   90.00
#
_symmetry.space_group_name_H-M   'P 1'
#
loop_
_entity.id
_entity.type
_entity.pdbx_description
1 polymer ?
#
loop_
_entity_poly.entity_id
_entity_poly.type
_entity_poly.pdbx_seq_one_letter_code
_entity_poly.pdbx_strand_id
1 'polypeptide(L)'
;MTKMNTQYSHLDLRAMARRAMIENGFAPEMPRDAVLELQAIDDKQQAELNDPPIRDLRSALWSSIDNRESRDLDQVEYAEALPNSDIRLLIGIADVDAFVPKDSAIDRHALENTTSVYTGVETFPMLPEKLSNHTTSLLEDVDHLAVVIEMVLDTEGDVRSTDVYRAKVRNHAKLIYEQVGAWLEDRAPAPSKVSEVAGLADQLRIQDEATKRLRALRQRNGALNLQTIEAKPVAVDGRVVDLVTSEHNRARDIIESFMITANTEMAGFLESEGWPSIRRVVRTPKRWPRIAEIAKGFGENLPTEPDSGALAAFLARRRADDPVHFPDLSLSIVKLLGAGEYTVERPGTEGEGHFGLAVHDYTHSTAPTRRYADLITQRLLKAAISHRATPYTEAELRSIAERCTEREDAARKVERLMRKAAAAVLLGERTGETFDAIVTGASDKGTYVRLIAPPAEGRVMRGEQGMDVGDKVRVSLLSTNPERGFIDFARAG
;
A
#
# COMPACT_ATOMS: atom_id res chain seq x y z
N MET A 1 7.02 -13.53 -33.38
CA MET A 1 5.77 -12.97 -33.93
C MET A 1 4.61 -13.70 -33.27
N THR A 2 4.14 -13.17 -32.14
CA THR A 2 3.02 -13.71 -31.38
C THR A 2 1.75 -13.51 -32.19
N LYS A 3 0.98 -14.58 -32.44
CA LYS A 3 -0.35 -14.46 -33.05
C LYS A 3 -1.17 -13.51 -32.17
N MET A 4 -1.64 -12.41 -32.73
CA MET A 4 -2.46 -11.43 -32.02
C MET A 4 -3.84 -12.03 -31.76
N ASN A 5 -4.27 -12.01 -30.51
CA ASN A 5 -5.55 -12.53 -30.05
C ASN A 5 -6.72 -11.75 -30.67
N THR A 6 -7.30 -12.27 -31.75
CA THR A 6 -8.42 -11.63 -32.47
C THR A 6 -9.77 -11.81 -31.79
N GLN A 7 -9.89 -12.74 -30.83
CA GLN A 7 -11.17 -13.16 -30.23
C GLN A 7 -11.80 -12.08 -29.34
N TYR A 8 -11.01 -11.17 -28.77
CA TYR A 8 -11.49 -10.11 -27.88
C TYR A 8 -11.12 -8.69 -28.35
N SER A 9 -10.90 -8.51 -29.66
CA SER A 9 -10.50 -7.22 -30.25
C SER A 9 -11.50 -6.08 -30.05
N HIS A 10 -12.73 -6.38 -29.62
CA HIS A 10 -13.81 -5.44 -29.34
C HIS A 10 -13.98 -5.08 -27.85
N LEU A 11 -13.21 -5.68 -26.93
CA LEU A 11 -13.35 -5.42 -25.49
C LEU A 11 -12.78 -4.04 -25.13
N ASP A 12 -13.65 -3.11 -24.74
CA ASP A 12 -13.25 -1.81 -24.19
C ASP A 12 -13.03 -1.92 -22.67
N LEU A 13 -11.78 -2.16 -22.28
CA LEU A 13 -11.40 -2.27 -20.87
C LEU A 13 -11.58 -0.96 -20.09
N ARG A 14 -11.52 0.21 -20.74
CA ARG A 14 -11.74 1.50 -20.06
C ARG A 14 -13.22 1.69 -19.76
N ALA A 15 -14.09 1.43 -20.73
CA ALA A 15 -15.54 1.45 -20.49
C ALA A 15 -15.95 0.43 -19.40
N MET A 16 -15.33 -0.76 -19.40
CA MET A 16 -15.54 -1.76 -18.35
C MET A 16 -15.08 -1.26 -16.97
N ALA A 17 -13.90 -0.63 -16.88
CA ALA A 17 -13.39 -0.05 -15.63
C ALA A 17 -14.34 1.04 -15.08
N ARG A 18 -14.79 1.96 -15.94
CA ARG A 18 -15.76 3.01 -15.58
C ARG A 18 -17.09 2.45 -15.09
N ARG A 19 -17.64 1.44 -15.79
CA ARG A 19 -18.85 0.76 -15.35
C ARG A 19 -18.66 0.09 -13.99
N ALA A 20 -17.54 -0.60 -13.80
CA ALA A 20 -17.22 -1.27 -12.54
C ALA A 20 -17.10 -0.28 -11.37
N MET A 21 -16.53 0.91 -11.59
CA MET A 21 -16.51 1.99 -10.60
C MET A 21 -17.93 2.38 -10.16
N ILE A 22 -18.81 2.68 -11.12
CA ILE A 22 -20.19 3.11 -10.84
C ILE A 22 -20.98 2.00 -10.13
N GLU A 23 -20.89 0.76 -10.62
CA GLU A 23 -21.58 -0.40 -10.04
C GLU A 23 -21.13 -0.70 -8.59
N ASN A 24 -19.92 -0.29 -8.21
CA ASN A 24 -19.38 -0.46 -6.86
C ASN A 24 -19.48 0.83 -6.00
N GLY A 25 -20.27 1.82 -6.43
CA GLY A 25 -20.63 2.98 -5.62
C GLY A 25 -19.60 4.10 -5.59
N PHE A 26 -18.71 4.16 -6.58
CA PHE A 26 -17.78 5.27 -6.77
C PHE A 26 -18.34 6.33 -7.73
N ALA A 27 -17.87 7.57 -7.56
CA ALA A 27 -18.08 8.68 -8.48
C ALA A 27 -16.80 8.88 -9.32
N PRO A 28 -16.72 8.35 -10.55
CA PRO A 28 -15.51 8.45 -11.39
C PRO A 28 -15.30 9.85 -11.99
N GLU A 29 -16.31 10.71 -11.95
CA GLU A 29 -16.25 12.08 -12.49
C GLU A 29 -16.26 13.09 -11.36
N MET A 30 -15.39 14.09 -11.46
CA MET A 30 -15.30 15.19 -10.51
C MET A 30 -16.54 16.09 -10.63
N PRO A 31 -17.23 16.43 -9.54
CA PRO A 31 -18.40 17.30 -9.61
C PRO A 31 -18.01 18.74 -9.97
N ARG A 32 -18.94 19.48 -10.56
CA ARG A 32 -18.70 20.84 -11.10
C ARG A 32 -18.19 21.81 -10.04
N ASP A 33 -18.70 21.74 -8.82
CA ASP A 33 -18.27 22.59 -7.71
C ASP A 33 -16.82 22.32 -7.30
N ALA A 34 -16.38 21.06 -7.28
CA ALA A 34 -14.97 20.69 -7.05
C ALA A 34 -14.06 21.16 -8.19
N VAL A 35 -14.51 21.11 -9.45
CA VAL A 35 -13.77 21.68 -10.59
C VAL A 35 -13.62 23.19 -10.47
N LEU A 36 -14.66 23.90 -9.99
CA LEU A 36 -14.59 25.34 -9.76
C LEU A 36 -13.66 25.69 -8.60
N GLU A 37 -13.72 24.93 -7.50
CA GLU A 37 -12.81 25.09 -6.35
C GLU A 37 -11.34 24.97 -6.78
N LEU A 38 -11.03 24.03 -7.68
CA LEU A 38 -9.67 23.78 -8.18
C LEU A 38 -9.06 24.98 -8.95
N GLN A 39 -9.87 25.91 -9.46
CA GLN A 39 -9.38 27.08 -10.20
C GLN A 39 -8.57 28.03 -9.30
N ALA A 40 -8.85 28.06 -7.99
CA ALA A 40 -8.18 28.94 -7.03
C ALA A 40 -6.93 28.32 -6.38
N ILE A 41 -6.53 27.11 -6.80
CA ILE A 41 -5.55 26.32 -6.06
C ILE A 41 -4.12 26.87 -6.16
N ASP A 42 -3.75 27.47 -7.29
CA ASP A 42 -2.39 28.00 -7.51
C ASP A 42 -2.15 29.23 -6.62
N ASP A 43 -3.13 30.13 -6.53
CA ASP A 43 -3.10 31.29 -5.63
C ASP A 43 -2.97 30.85 -4.18
N LYS A 44 -3.69 29.78 -3.80
CA LYS A 44 -3.63 29.19 -2.46
C LYS A 44 -2.26 28.58 -2.16
N GLN A 45 -1.66 27.87 -3.12
CA GLN A 45 -0.32 27.31 -2.97
C GLN A 45 0.71 28.38 -2.71
N GLN A 46 0.67 29.46 -3.49
CA GLN A 46 1.60 30.56 -3.34
C GLN A 46 1.43 31.28 -1.99
N ALA A 47 0.18 31.44 -1.52
CA ALA A 47 -0.10 32.04 -0.23
C ALA A 47 0.45 31.20 0.93
N GLU A 48 0.20 29.89 0.92
CA GLU A 48 0.66 28.97 1.97
C GLU A 48 2.20 28.84 2.00
N LEU A 49 2.86 28.77 0.84
CA LEU A 49 4.34 28.73 0.78
C LEU A 49 4.98 30.02 1.31
N ASN A 50 4.27 31.14 1.28
CA ASN A 50 4.74 32.42 1.80
C ASN A 50 4.47 32.60 3.30
N ASP A 51 3.80 31.67 3.97
CA ASP A 51 3.49 31.77 5.39
C ASP A 51 4.78 31.67 6.25
N PRO A 52 5.18 32.71 7.02
CA PRO A 52 6.42 32.73 7.80
C PRO A 52 6.58 31.74 8.98
N PRO A 53 5.53 31.26 9.68
CA PRO A 53 5.68 30.34 10.81
C PRO A 53 5.97 28.89 10.38
N ILE A 54 5.88 28.57 9.09
CA ILE A 54 6.16 27.23 8.58
C ILE A 54 7.68 27.03 8.48
N ARG A 55 8.20 26.00 9.16
CA ARG A 55 9.62 25.65 9.23
C ARG A 55 10.19 25.49 7.82
N ASP A 56 11.36 26.06 7.56
CA ASP A 56 12.03 25.90 6.28
C ASP A 56 13.05 24.76 6.35
N LEU A 57 12.77 23.66 5.66
CA LEU A 57 13.64 22.50 5.55
C LEU A 57 14.07 22.24 4.09
N ARG A 58 13.93 23.23 3.20
CA ARG A 58 14.26 23.07 1.77
C ARG A 58 15.74 22.75 1.52
N SER A 59 16.62 23.11 2.45
CA SER A 59 18.05 22.83 2.37
C SER A 59 18.43 21.40 2.77
N ALA A 60 17.56 20.66 3.45
CA ALA A 60 17.82 19.26 3.76
C ALA A 60 17.76 18.43 2.48
N LEU A 61 18.60 17.39 2.41
CA LEU A 61 18.77 16.55 1.23
C LEU A 61 17.65 15.52 1.12
N TRP A 62 16.42 16.00 0.96
CA TRP A 62 15.23 15.19 0.73
C TRP A 62 15.32 14.45 -0.62
N SER A 63 14.88 13.20 -0.61
CA SER A 63 14.69 12.40 -1.82
C SER A 63 13.38 11.63 -1.72
N SER A 64 12.83 11.20 -2.86
CA SER A 64 11.76 10.19 -2.90
C SER A 64 12.25 8.95 -3.64
N ILE A 65 11.71 7.78 -3.32
CA ILE A 65 11.92 6.55 -4.09
C ILE A 65 10.56 5.97 -4.51
N ASP A 66 10.33 5.93 -5.82
CA ASP A 66 9.03 5.62 -6.40
C ASP A 66 9.12 4.70 -7.61
N ASN A 67 7.97 4.31 -8.18
CA ASN A 67 7.97 3.72 -9.51
C ASN A 67 8.36 4.78 -10.54
N ARG A 68 8.94 4.33 -11.66
CA ARG A 68 9.35 5.22 -12.76
C ARG A 68 8.24 6.16 -13.21
N GLU A 69 7.03 5.62 -13.38
CA GLU A 69 5.86 6.33 -13.92
C GLU A 69 5.07 7.12 -12.87
N SER A 70 5.38 6.97 -11.58
CA SER A 70 4.64 7.65 -10.50
C SER A 70 4.78 9.17 -10.61
N ARG A 71 3.66 9.86 -10.46
CA ARG A 71 3.56 11.34 -10.42
C ARG A 71 2.88 11.86 -9.17
N ASP A 72 2.23 10.98 -8.41
CA ASP A 72 1.58 11.17 -7.12
C ASP A 72 2.57 10.84 -6.00
N LEU A 73 3.53 11.73 -5.75
CA LEU A 73 4.60 11.52 -4.77
C LEU A 73 4.12 12.04 -3.41
N ASP A 74 3.58 11.13 -2.60
CA ASP A 74 3.02 11.46 -1.28
C ASP A 74 4.09 11.84 -0.25
N GLN A 75 5.35 11.46 -0.47
CA GLN A 75 6.33 11.42 0.61
C GLN A 75 7.77 11.70 0.11
N VAL A 76 8.62 12.26 1.00
CA VAL A 76 10.08 12.40 0.84
C VAL A 76 10.80 12.09 2.14
N GLU A 77 12.03 11.59 2.06
CA GLU A 77 12.81 11.18 3.23
C GLU A 77 14.18 11.83 3.34
N TYR A 78 14.60 12.01 4.59
CA TYR A 78 15.91 12.49 4.98
C TYR A 78 16.40 11.73 6.22
N ALA A 79 17.69 11.38 6.25
CA ALA A 79 18.29 10.73 7.41
C ALA A 79 19.66 11.34 7.75
N GLU A 80 19.94 11.46 9.04
CA GLU A 80 21.17 12.03 9.59
C GLU A 80 21.72 11.13 10.70
N ALA A 81 22.98 10.74 10.60
CA ALA A 81 23.67 10.04 11.67
C ALA A 81 24.04 11.03 12.79
N LEU A 82 23.70 10.69 14.03
CA LEU A 82 23.98 11.48 15.21
C LEU A 82 25.30 11.04 15.90
N PRO A 83 25.93 11.90 16.72
CA PRO A 83 27.22 11.58 17.35
C PRO A 83 27.23 10.34 18.25
N ASN A 84 26.06 9.94 18.77
CA ASN A 84 25.89 8.77 19.64
C ASN A 84 25.54 7.48 18.86
N SER A 85 25.69 7.47 17.53
CA SER A 85 25.30 6.36 16.62
C SER A 85 23.80 6.18 16.44
N ASP A 86 22.97 7.04 17.01
CA ASP A 86 21.55 7.14 16.69
C ASP A 86 21.38 7.72 15.28
N ILE A 87 20.19 7.53 14.70
CA ILE A 87 19.83 8.09 13.41
C ILE A 87 18.61 8.97 13.59
N ARG A 88 18.72 10.25 13.23
CA ARG A 88 17.57 11.12 13.05
C ARG A 88 16.97 10.83 11.67
N LEU A 89 15.71 10.41 11.64
CA LEU A 89 14.93 10.13 10.44
C LEU A 89 13.81 11.16 10.33
N LEU A 90 13.74 11.83 9.19
CA LEU A 90 12.65 12.75 8.84
C LEU A 90 11.90 12.19 7.64
N ILE A 91 10.57 12.18 7.74
CA ILE A 91 9.68 11.81 6.65
C ILE A 91 8.70 12.97 6.45
N GLY A 92 8.76 13.61 5.28
CA GLY A 92 7.84 14.64 4.87
C GLY A 92 6.69 14.04 4.08
N ILE A 93 5.45 14.21 4.55
CA ILE A 93 4.24 13.78 3.85
C ILE A 93 3.56 15.01 3.25
N ALA A 94 3.13 14.93 1.98
CA ALA A 94 2.41 15.98 1.27
C ALA A 94 1.28 16.60 2.12
N ASP A 95 1.28 17.92 2.32
CA ASP A 95 0.27 18.64 3.11
C ASP A 95 -1.02 18.86 2.29
N VAL A 96 -1.77 17.79 2.04
CA VAL A 96 -3.02 17.80 1.25
C VAL A 96 -4.13 18.60 1.93
N ASP A 97 -4.24 18.55 3.26
CA ASP A 97 -5.22 19.30 4.03
C ASP A 97 -5.07 20.83 3.84
N ALA A 98 -3.86 21.33 3.60
CA ALA A 98 -3.67 22.74 3.26
C ALA A 98 -4.49 23.14 2.02
N PHE A 99 -4.74 22.21 1.11
CA PHE A 99 -5.41 22.43 -0.16
C PHE A 99 -6.86 21.97 -0.18
N VAL A 100 -7.19 20.94 0.60
CA VAL A 100 -8.51 20.30 0.67
C VAL A 100 -9.09 20.52 2.07
N PRO A 101 -9.71 21.68 2.37
CA PRO A 101 -10.26 21.93 3.70
C PRO A 101 -11.50 21.08 3.94
N LYS A 102 -11.75 20.70 5.21
CA LYS A 102 -12.95 19.96 5.62
C LYS A 102 -14.21 20.64 5.08
N ASP A 103 -15.14 19.82 4.58
CA ASP A 103 -16.45 20.20 4.03
C ASP A 103 -16.39 21.02 2.71
N SER A 104 -15.22 21.17 2.09
CA SER A 104 -15.09 21.72 0.73
C SER A 104 -15.70 20.81 -0.35
N ALA A 105 -15.82 21.29 -1.59
CA ALA A 105 -16.36 20.46 -2.66
C ALA A 105 -15.41 19.30 -3.01
N ILE A 106 -14.11 19.57 -3.03
CA ILE A 106 -13.09 18.54 -3.21
C ILE A 106 -13.10 17.54 -2.03
N ASP A 107 -13.23 18.02 -0.79
CA ASP A 107 -13.31 17.13 0.38
C ASP A 107 -14.54 16.22 0.35
N ARG A 108 -15.71 16.74 0.00
CA ARG A 108 -16.93 15.92 -0.12
C ARG A 108 -16.79 14.83 -1.18
N HIS A 109 -16.15 15.14 -2.32
CA HIS A 109 -15.85 14.14 -3.34
C HIS A 109 -14.82 13.10 -2.86
N ALA A 110 -13.77 13.56 -2.15
CA ALA A 110 -12.78 12.68 -1.56
C ALA A 110 -13.40 11.74 -0.51
N LEU A 111 -14.33 12.24 0.33
CA LEU A 111 -15.12 11.43 1.26
C LEU A 111 -16.04 10.45 0.53
N GLU A 112 -16.61 10.84 -0.62
CA GLU A 112 -17.48 9.96 -1.39
C GLU A 112 -16.74 8.70 -1.88
N ASN A 113 -15.53 8.89 -2.43
CA ASN A 113 -14.71 7.84 -3.01
C ASN A 113 -13.74 7.16 -2.03
N THR A 114 -13.28 7.90 -1.01
CA THR A 114 -12.31 7.59 0.06
C THR A 114 -10.93 7.05 -0.35
N THR A 115 -10.76 6.56 -1.56
CA THR A 115 -9.52 5.96 -2.06
C THR A 115 -9.41 6.13 -3.57
N SER A 116 -8.18 6.26 -4.06
CA SER A 116 -7.90 6.10 -5.50
C SER A 116 -8.05 4.63 -5.89
N VAL A 117 -8.49 4.36 -7.12
CA VAL A 117 -8.67 2.99 -7.66
C VAL A 117 -7.79 2.79 -8.89
N TYR A 118 -6.94 1.76 -8.86
CA TYR A 118 -5.94 1.51 -9.89
C TYR A 118 -6.30 0.28 -10.73
N THR A 119 -7.01 0.48 -11.84
CA THR A 119 -7.52 -0.64 -12.66
C THR A 119 -6.49 -1.25 -13.61
N GLY A 120 -5.31 -0.62 -13.74
CA GLY A 120 -4.26 -0.99 -14.69
C GLY A 120 -4.45 -0.43 -16.10
N VAL A 121 -5.67 -0.04 -16.48
CA VAL A 121 -5.98 0.61 -17.77
C VAL A 121 -6.34 2.08 -17.64
N GLU A 122 -6.87 2.45 -16.47
CA GLU A 122 -7.24 3.81 -16.07
C GLU A 122 -7.10 3.93 -14.54
N THR A 123 -6.56 5.04 -14.07
CA THR A 123 -6.52 5.38 -12.65
C THR A 123 -7.67 6.32 -12.35
N PHE A 124 -8.45 6.02 -11.32
CA PHE A 124 -9.51 6.91 -10.83
C PHE A 124 -9.03 7.52 -9.52
N PRO A 125 -8.48 8.74 -9.54
CA PRO A 125 -7.90 9.34 -8.34
C PRO A 125 -8.99 9.83 -7.38
N MET A 126 -8.73 9.73 -6.08
CA MET A 126 -9.60 10.26 -5.02
C MET A 126 -9.69 11.80 -5.09
N LEU A 127 -8.59 12.44 -5.45
CA LEU A 127 -8.46 13.89 -5.60
C LEU A 127 -8.35 14.27 -7.08
N PRO A 128 -8.66 15.52 -7.45
CA PRO A 128 -8.35 16.03 -8.79
C PRO A 128 -6.87 15.83 -9.16
N GLU A 129 -6.60 15.44 -10.41
CA GLU A 129 -5.22 15.18 -10.87
C GLU A 129 -4.28 16.37 -10.67
N LYS A 130 -4.79 17.60 -10.80
CA LYS A 130 -3.99 18.81 -10.53
C LYS A 130 -3.50 18.85 -9.08
N LEU A 131 -4.27 18.37 -8.11
CA LEU A 131 -3.81 18.24 -6.73
C LEU A 131 -2.85 17.06 -6.61
N SER A 132 -3.32 15.85 -6.94
CA SER A 132 -2.58 14.61 -6.65
C SER A 132 -1.24 14.50 -7.38
N ASN A 133 -1.14 15.00 -8.62
CA ASN A 133 0.02 14.81 -9.48
C ASN A 133 0.87 16.08 -9.64
N HIS A 134 0.42 17.21 -9.11
CA HIS A 134 1.11 18.48 -9.20
C HIS A 134 1.14 19.20 -7.86
N THR A 135 0.10 19.95 -7.49
CA THR A 135 0.14 20.92 -6.36
C THR A 135 0.61 20.33 -5.04
N THR A 136 0.19 19.10 -4.70
CA THR A 136 0.59 18.43 -3.44
C THR A 136 1.65 17.36 -3.64
N SER A 137 1.89 16.93 -4.88
CA SER A 137 2.89 15.91 -5.18
C SER A 137 4.28 16.48 -4.92
N LEU A 138 5.09 15.80 -4.11
CA LEU A 138 6.43 16.24 -3.73
C LEU A 138 7.44 16.04 -4.87
N LEU A 139 7.16 16.65 -6.02
CA LEU A 139 7.95 16.59 -7.24
C LEU A 139 9.36 17.14 -7.02
N GLU A 140 10.30 16.57 -7.78
CA GLU A 140 11.70 16.99 -7.80
C GLU A 140 11.82 18.47 -8.16
N ASP A 141 12.72 19.17 -7.47
CA ASP A 141 13.10 20.56 -7.70
C ASP A 141 11.98 21.60 -7.58
N VAL A 142 10.92 21.27 -6.85
CA VAL A 142 9.82 22.18 -6.55
C VAL A 142 9.59 22.25 -5.05
N ASP A 143 9.37 23.48 -4.56
CA ASP A 143 9.09 23.74 -3.16
C ASP A 143 7.65 23.36 -2.83
N HIS A 144 7.48 22.57 -1.78
CA HIS A 144 6.17 22.07 -1.36
C HIS A 144 5.98 22.18 0.15
N LEU A 145 4.73 22.12 0.58
CA LEU A 145 4.38 21.95 1.98
C LEU A 145 4.31 20.46 2.34
N ALA A 146 4.86 20.13 3.50
CA ALA A 146 4.76 18.81 4.08
C ALA A 146 4.41 18.87 5.57
N VAL A 147 3.71 17.85 6.04
CA VAL A 147 3.70 17.46 7.45
C VAL A 147 4.87 16.51 7.66
N VAL A 148 5.84 16.95 8.45
CA VAL A 148 7.05 16.19 8.75
C VAL A 148 6.86 15.46 10.07
N ILE A 149 7.18 14.17 10.06
CA ILE A 149 7.46 13.43 11.28
C ILE A 149 8.98 13.27 11.42
N GLU A 150 9.49 13.70 12.57
CA GLU A 150 10.89 13.58 12.96
C GLU A 150 11.00 12.52 14.06
N MET A 151 11.89 11.56 13.87
CA MET A 151 12.13 10.44 14.79
C MET A 151 13.62 10.29 15.05
N VAL A 152 13.99 9.89 16.25
CA VAL A 152 15.37 9.49 16.59
C VAL A 152 15.40 8.00 16.89
N LEU A 153 16.07 7.24 16.03
CA LEU A 153 16.24 5.79 16.14
C LEU A 153 17.55 5.48 16.87
N ASP A 154 17.49 4.66 17.91
CA ASP A 154 18.71 4.18 18.55
C ASP A 154 19.41 3.06 17.73
N THR A 155 20.45 2.46 18.31
CA THR A 155 21.20 1.37 17.66
C THR A 155 20.40 0.07 17.50
N GLU A 156 19.35 -0.12 18.30
CA GLU A 156 18.48 -1.31 18.24
C GLU A 156 17.27 -1.08 17.33
N GLY A 157 17.02 0.17 16.94
CA GLY A 157 15.93 0.61 16.08
C GLY A 157 14.74 1.17 16.85
N ASP A 158 14.82 1.25 18.17
CA ASP A 158 13.76 1.83 19.00
C ASP A 158 13.69 3.34 18.81
N VAL A 159 12.46 3.86 18.75
CA VAL A 159 12.21 5.30 18.60
C VAL A 159 12.32 5.97 19.96
N ARG A 160 13.32 6.85 20.13
CA ARG A 160 13.62 7.54 21.39
C ARG A 160 12.82 8.82 21.58
N SER A 161 12.50 9.49 20.48
CA SER A 161 11.74 10.72 20.47
C SER A 161 11.07 10.89 19.12
N THR A 162 9.87 11.45 19.16
CA THR A 162 9.04 11.76 18.00
C THR A 162 8.57 13.21 18.09
N ASP A 163 8.61 13.94 16.98
CA ASP A 163 8.02 15.27 16.84
C ASP A 163 7.28 15.36 15.49
N VAL A 164 6.22 16.17 15.43
CA VAL A 164 5.40 16.37 14.23
C VAL A 164 5.19 17.87 14.01
N TYR A 165 5.51 18.35 12.81
CA TYR A 165 5.37 19.77 12.46
C TYR A 165 5.15 19.99 10.97
N ARG A 166 4.68 21.18 10.59
CA ARG A 166 4.61 21.60 9.19
C ARG A 166 5.94 22.18 8.72
N ALA A 167 6.35 21.86 7.50
CA ALA A 167 7.56 22.38 6.90
C ALA A 167 7.42 22.67 5.39
N LYS A 168 8.26 23.58 4.89
CA LYS A 168 8.56 23.74 3.47
C LYS A 168 9.71 22.80 3.12
N VAL A 169 9.51 21.96 2.13
CA VAL A 169 10.49 20.96 1.68
C VAL A 169 10.74 21.14 0.19
N ARG A 170 11.90 20.66 -0.28
CA ARG A 170 12.26 20.59 -1.70
C ARG A 170 12.85 19.22 -1.95
N ASN A 171 12.20 18.42 -2.79
CA ASN A 171 12.72 17.11 -3.18
C ASN A 171 13.92 17.31 -4.13
N HIS A 172 15.12 16.91 -3.72
CA HIS A 172 16.33 17.08 -4.53
C HIS A 172 16.56 15.92 -5.51
N ALA A 173 15.84 14.80 -5.34
CA ALA A 173 15.95 13.66 -6.23
C ALA A 173 14.73 12.73 -6.16
N LYS A 174 14.03 12.57 -7.29
CA LYS A 174 13.11 11.46 -7.52
C LYS A 174 13.90 10.24 -8.00
N LEU A 175 13.95 9.23 -7.17
CA LEU A 175 14.67 7.98 -7.44
C LEU A 175 13.70 6.86 -7.84
N ILE A 176 14.26 5.80 -8.44
CA ILE A 176 13.49 4.66 -8.94
C ILE A 176 13.85 3.41 -8.13
N TYR A 177 12.84 2.70 -7.61
CA TYR A 177 13.02 1.49 -6.80
C TYR A 177 14.01 0.49 -7.40
N GLU A 178 13.84 0.13 -8.67
CA GLU A 178 14.68 -0.87 -9.34
C GLU A 178 16.15 -0.44 -9.39
N GLN A 179 16.41 0.84 -9.61
CA GLN A 179 17.77 1.37 -9.79
C GLN A 179 18.49 1.50 -8.44
N VAL A 180 17.82 2.08 -7.44
CA VAL A 180 18.38 2.21 -6.09
C VAL A 180 18.53 0.84 -5.43
N GLY A 181 17.54 -0.04 -5.59
CA GLY A 181 17.57 -1.38 -5.03
C GLY A 181 18.74 -2.20 -5.59
N ALA A 182 18.91 -2.21 -6.92
CA ALA A 182 20.03 -2.92 -7.53
C ALA A 182 21.40 -2.35 -7.10
N TRP A 183 21.50 -1.04 -6.88
CA TRP A 183 22.73 -0.40 -6.39
C TRP A 183 23.04 -0.76 -4.92
N LEU A 184 22.06 -0.66 -4.01
CA LEU A 184 22.23 -1.00 -2.59
C LEU A 184 22.47 -2.50 -2.35
N GLU A 185 22.18 -3.34 -3.34
CA GLU A 185 22.43 -4.78 -3.33
C GLU A 185 23.72 -5.16 -4.09
N ASP A 186 24.53 -4.19 -4.49
CA ASP A 186 25.78 -4.39 -5.24
C ASP A 186 25.60 -5.13 -6.60
N ARG A 187 24.40 -5.06 -7.17
CA ARG A 187 24.05 -5.68 -8.48
C ARG A 187 24.18 -4.71 -9.65
N ALA A 188 24.29 -3.41 -9.38
CA ALA A 188 24.42 -2.36 -10.39
C ALA A 188 25.22 -1.16 -9.84
N PRO A 189 25.83 -0.32 -10.70
CA PRO A 189 26.41 0.94 -10.26
C PRO A 189 25.34 1.91 -9.72
N ALA A 190 25.79 2.93 -8.98
CA ALA A 190 24.91 3.98 -8.49
C ALA A 190 24.15 4.64 -9.65
N PRO A 191 22.84 4.92 -9.50
CA PRO A 191 22.09 5.69 -10.48
C PRO A 191 22.76 7.05 -10.73
N SER A 192 22.67 7.59 -11.96
CA SER A 192 23.32 8.87 -12.30
C SER A 192 22.91 9.99 -11.34
N LYS A 193 21.61 10.08 -11.03
CA LYS A 193 21.04 11.05 -10.08
C LYS A 193 21.69 10.98 -8.69
N VAL A 194 21.96 9.77 -8.19
CA VAL A 194 22.64 9.54 -6.90
C VAL A 194 24.07 10.05 -6.93
N SER A 195 24.73 10.02 -8.09
CA SER A 195 26.09 10.51 -8.28
C SER A 195 26.15 12.02 -8.57
N GLU A 196 25.09 12.59 -9.16
CA GLU A 196 24.98 14.02 -9.52
C GLU A 196 24.67 14.91 -8.30
N VAL A 197 23.89 14.40 -7.34
CA VAL A 197 23.51 15.15 -6.14
C VAL A 197 24.52 14.88 -5.01
N ALA A 198 25.31 15.90 -4.65
CA ALA A 198 26.34 15.79 -3.64
C ALA A 198 25.77 15.32 -2.29
N GLY A 199 26.38 14.28 -1.70
CA GLY A 199 25.96 13.70 -0.42
C GLY A 199 24.79 12.72 -0.49
N LEU A 200 24.09 12.59 -1.62
CA LEU A 200 22.89 11.75 -1.72
C LEU A 200 23.23 10.26 -1.56
N ALA A 201 24.38 9.82 -2.08
CA ALA A 201 24.83 8.44 -1.90
C ALA A 201 25.01 8.06 -0.43
N ASP A 202 25.54 8.97 0.40
CA ASP A 202 25.74 8.73 1.82
C ASP A 202 24.43 8.82 2.60
N GLN A 203 23.56 9.76 2.23
CA GLN A 203 22.21 9.87 2.78
C GLN A 203 21.42 8.55 2.58
N LEU A 204 21.44 7.98 1.38
CA LEU A 204 20.74 6.71 1.08
C LEU A 204 21.33 5.52 1.84
N ARG A 205 22.64 5.54 2.14
CA ARG A 205 23.27 4.51 3.00
C ARG A 205 22.84 4.64 4.45
N ILE A 206 22.67 5.86 4.96
CA ILE A 206 22.12 6.09 6.32
C ILE A 206 20.66 5.62 6.35
N GLN A 207 19.87 5.89 5.31
CA GLN A 207 18.50 5.39 5.21
C GLN A 207 18.42 3.87 5.20
N ASP A 208 19.30 3.22 4.44
CA ASP A 208 19.43 1.76 4.42
C ASP A 208 19.83 1.18 5.79
N GLU A 209 20.72 1.86 6.52
CA GLU A 209 21.09 1.45 7.87
C GLU A 209 19.92 1.59 8.86
N ALA A 210 19.20 2.71 8.83
CA ALA A 210 17.98 2.89 9.62
C ALA A 210 16.96 1.77 9.33
N THR A 211 16.81 1.40 8.06
CA THR A 211 15.90 0.34 7.61
C THR A 211 16.27 -1.02 8.20
N LYS A 212 17.56 -1.37 8.25
CA LYS A 212 18.01 -2.62 8.89
C LYS A 212 17.62 -2.66 10.37
N ARG A 213 17.82 -1.55 11.09
CA ARG A 213 17.46 -1.45 12.52
C ARG A 213 15.95 -1.59 12.73
N LEU A 214 15.15 -0.87 11.95
CA LEU A 214 13.68 -0.94 12.00
C LEU A 214 13.15 -2.34 11.67
N ARG A 215 13.72 -3.02 10.67
CA ARG A 215 13.34 -4.40 10.32
C ARG A 215 13.73 -5.38 11.41
N ALA A 216 14.90 -5.22 12.00
CA ALA A 216 15.33 -6.05 13.13
C ALA A 216 14.37 -5.87 14.32
N LEU A 217 14.00 -4.63 14.66
CA LEU A 217 12.99 -4.35 15.69
C LEU A 217 11.65 -5.02 15.39
N ARG A 218 11.10 -4.82 14.19
CA ARG A 218 9.85 -5.45 13.74
C ARG A 218 9.91 -6.97 13.85
N GLN A 219 11.03 -7.59 13.47
CA GLN A 219 11.22 -9.02 13.58
C GLN A 219 11.24 -9.49 15.04
N ARG A 220 11.93 -8.77 15.95
CA ARG A 220 11.92 -9.06 17.39
C ARG A 220 10.52 -8.96 17.99
N ASN A 221 9.70 -8.04 17.48
CA ASN A 221 8.32 -7.86 17.92
C ASN A 221 7.33 -8.86 17.28
N GLY A 222 7.79 -9.72 16.37
CA GLY A 222 6.96 -10.76 15.76
C GLY A 222 6.17 -10.30 14.52
N ALA A 223 6.60 -9.23 13.84
CA ALA A 223 6.01 -8.81 12.58
C ALA A 223 6.21 -9.87 11.49
N LEU A 224 5.17 -10.13 10.71
CA LEU A 224 5.21 -11.11 9.63
C LEU A 224 5.92 -10.52 8.40
N ASN A 225 6.97 -11.19 7.94
CA ASN A 225 7.65 -10.83 6.70
C ASN A 225 7.02 -11.58 5.52
N LEU A 226 5.90 -11.06 5.04
CA LEU A 226 5.11 -11.66 3.96
C LEU A 226 5.59 -11.11 2.60
N GLN A 227 5.70 -12.00 1.63
CA GLN A 227 5.98 -11.69 0.24
C GLN A 227 4.84 -12.18 -0.64
N THR A 228 4.24 -11.31 -1.44
CA THR A 228 3.26 -11.71 -2.45
C THR A 228 3.78 -11.34 -3.83
N ILE A 229 3.68 -12.29 -4.77
CA ILE A 229 3.90 -12.02 -6.18
C ILE A 229 2.55 -11.60 -6.75
N GLU A 230 2.35 -10.30 -6.95
CA GLU A 230 1.20 -9.79 -7.69
C GLU A 230 1.61 -9.45 -9.13
N ALA A 231 0.87 -10.00 -10.11
CA ALA A 231 1.00 -9.59 -11.49
C ALA A 231 0.21 -8.30 -11.76
N LYS A 232 0.85 -7.37 -12.45
CA LYS A 232 0.24 -6.19 -13.02
C LYS A 232 0.08 -6.40 -14.52
N PRO A 233 -1.10 -6.09 -15.09
CA PRO A 233 -1.27 -6.12 -16.53
C PRO A 233 -0.42 -5.03 -17.19
N VAL A 234 0.32 -5.42 -18.22
CA VAL A 234 0.96 -4.50 -19.16
C VAL A 234 -0.01 -4.31 -20.30
N ALA A 235 -0.44 -3.07 -20.52
CA ALA A 235 -1.30 -2.72 -21.63
C ALA A 235 -0.59 -1.78 -22.61
N VAL A 236 -0.75 -2.05 -23.91
CA VAL A 236 -0.33 -1.17 -25.01
C VAL A 236 -1.57 -0.82 -25.81
N ASP A 237 -1.81 0.49 -26.02
CA ASP A 237 -3.01 1.01 -26.71
C ASP A 237 -4.34 0.46 -26.16
N GLY A 238 -4.44 0.33 -24.83
CA GLY A 238 -5.63 -0.17 -24.14
C GLY A 238 -5.82 -1.69 -24.22
N ARG A 239 -4.84 -2.44 -24.76
CA ARG A 239 -4.87 -3.90 -24.87
C ARG A 239 -3.82 -4.53 -23.98
N VAL A 240 -4.22 -5.52 -23.17
CA VAL A 240 -3.30 -6.27 -22.31
C VAL A 240 -2.42 -7.18 -23.17
N VAL A 241 -1.11 -6.98 -23.07
CA VAL A 241 -0.09 -7.74 -23.82
C VAL A 241 0.71 -8.68 -22.94
N ASP A 242 0.79 -8.41 -21.63
CA ASP A 242 1.56 -9.21 -20.68
C ASP A 242 1.06 -9.05 -19.24
N LEU A 243 1.53 -9.91 -18.34
CA LEU A 243 1.38 -9.82 -16.88
C LEU A 243 2.78 -9.80 -16.23
N VAL A 244 3.22 -8.63 -15.77
CA VAL A 244 4.55 -8.47 -15.14
C VAL A 244 4.43 -8.48 -13.62
N THR A 245 5.38 -9.12 -12.96
CA THR A 245 5.48 -9.16 -11.49
C THR A 245 6.51 -8.15 -11.02
N SER A 246 6.19 -7.36 -10.00
CA SER A 246 7.19 -6.48 -9.36
C SER A 246 8.03 -7.30 -8.39
N GLU A 247 9.36 -7.24 -8.54
CA GLU A 247 10.28 -7.91 -7.62
C GLU A 247 10.51 -7.06 -6.36
N HIS A 248 10.63 -7.76 -5.24
CA HIS A 248 11.09 -7.18 -3.98
C HIS A 248 12.54 -6.70 -4.11
N ASN A 249 12.87 -5.55 -3.51
CA ASN A 249 14.25 -5.07 -3.46
C ASN A 249 14.49 -4.18 -2.23
N ARG A 250 15.75 -3.87 -1.97
CA ARG A 250 16.21 -3.11 -0.81
C ARG A 250 15.67 -1.69 -0.73
N ALA A 251 15.44 -1.04 -1.87
CA ALA A 251 14.84 0.29 -1.88
C ALA A 251 13.35 0.26 -1.47
N ARG A 252 12.63 -0.80 -1.81
CA ARG A 252 11.26 -1.02 -1.31
C ARG A 252 11.24 -1.29 0.19
N ASP A 253 12.24 -2.03 0.70
CA ASP A 253 12.40 -2.24 2.14
C ASP A 253 12.58 -0.93 2.91
N ILE A 254 13.30 0.04 2.33
CA ILE A 254 13.48 1.38 2.93
C ILE A 254 12.14 2.07 3.09
N ILE A 255 11.43 2.26 1.98
CA ILE A 255 10.15 2.99 1.98
C ILE A 255 9.12 2.26 2.85
N GLU A 256 8.99 0.93 2.75
CA GLU A 256 8.07 0.17 3.57
C GLU A 256 8.34 0.36 5.07
N SER A 257 9.62 0.27 5.49
CA SER A 257 9.99 0.38 6.90
C SER A 257 9.75 1.79 7.42
N PHE A 258 10.11 2.81 6.64
CA PHE A 258 9.88 4.22 6.99
C PHE A 258 8.40 4.55 7.10
N MET A 259 7.58 4.13 6.15
CA MET A 259 6.15 4.40 6.19
C MET A 259 5.46 3.69 7.35
N ILE A 260 5.86 2.45 7.67
CA ILE A 260 5.31 1.73 8.83
C ILE A 260 5.67 2.43 10.13
N THR A 261 6.93 2.84 10.30
CA THR A 261 7.34 3.57 11.51
C THR A 261 6.65 4.93 11.60
N ALA A 262 6.57 5.71 10.50
CA ALA A 262 5.83 6.97 10.48
C ALA A 262 4.36 6.80 10.87
N ASN A 263 3.70 5.77 10.32
CA ASN A 263 2.32 5.44 10.65
C ASN A 263 2.14 5.11 12.14
N THR A 264 3.05 4.32 12.72
CA THR A 264 3.01 3.98 14.15
C THR A 264 3.29 5.19 15.03
N GLU A 265 4.30 5.99 14.70
CA GLU A 265 4.70 7.14 15.52
C GLU A 265 3.70 8.31 15.41
N MET A 266 3.05 8.52 14.26
CA MET A 266 1.93 9.49 14.16
C MET A 266 0.70 9.02 14.96
N ALA A 267 0.44 7.71 14.97
CA ALA A 267 -0.58 7.11 15.81
C ALA A 267 -0.28 7.31 17.31
N GLY A 268 0.96 7.08 17.73
CA GLY A 268 1.43 7.30 19.10
C GLY A 268 1.45 8.78 19.50
N PHE A 269 1.78 9.69 18.57
CA PHE A 269 1.72 11.13 18.81
C PHE A 269 0.29 11.59 19.16
N LEU A 270 -0.71 11.20 18.34
CA LEU A 270 -2.12 11.54 18.62
C LEU A 270 -2.61 10.93 19.93
N GLU A 271 -2.18 9.70 20.25
CA GLU A 271 -2.46 9.05 21.53
C GLU A 271 -1.91 9.87 22.70
N SER A 272 -0.64 10.30 22.61
CA SER A 272 0.04 11.06 23.66
C SER A 272 -0.56 12.45 23.89
N GLU A 273 -1.11 13.06 22.85
CA GLU A 273 -1.82 14.34 22.92
C GLU A 273 -3.26 14.18 23.45
N GLY A 274 -3.75 12.95 23.61
CA GLY A 274 -5.12 12.67 24.06
C GLY A 274 -6.18 12.86 22.97
N TRP A 275 -5.86 12.55 21.71
CA TRP A 275 -6.75 12.70 20.57
C TRP A 275 -7.33 11.37 20.08
N PRO A 276 -8.66 11.27 19.85
CA PRO A 276 -9.22 10.12 19.16
C PRO A 276 -8.71 10.09 17.71
N SER A 277 -8.40 8.90 17.21
CA SER A 277 -7.86 8.74 15.86
C SER A 277 -8.41 7.51 15.16
N ILE A 278 -8.37 7.54 13.82
CA ILE A 278 -8.66 6.36 13.01
C ILE A 278 -7.44 5.45 13.07
N ARG A 279 -7.66 4.18 13.40
CA ARG A 279 -6.63 3.13 13.39
C ARG A 279 -6.85 2.18 12.23
N ARG A 280 -5.77 1.55 11.78
CA ARG A 280 -5.78 0.49 10.78
C ARG A 280 -5.45 -0.83 11.46
N VAL A 281 -6.47 -1.67 11.64
CA VAL A 281 -6.34 -2.92 12.39
C VAL A 281 -6.40 -4.12 11.46
N VAL A 282 -5.68 -5.17 11.81
CA VAL A 282 -5.83 -6.51 11.23
C VAL A 282 -5.98 -7.44 12.41
N ARG A 283 -7.22 -7.88 12.62
CA ARG A 283 -7.58 -8.69 13.79
C ARG A 283 -6.85 -10.04 13.77
N THR A 284 -6.87 -10.69 14.92
CA THR A 284 -6.39 -12.05 15.07
C THR A 284 -7.04 -12.99 14.04
N PRO A 285 -6.25 -13.84 13.32
CA PRO A 285 -6.78 -14.67 12.24
C PRO A 285 -7.84 -15.67 12.69
N LYS A 286 -9.06 -15.54 12.17
CA LYS A 286 -10.15 -16.51 12.41
C LYS A 286 -9.83 -17.91 11.86
N ARG A 287 -8.97 -17.98 10.83
CA ARG A 287 -8.54 -19.25 10.21
C ARG A 287 -7.19 -19.75 10.72
N TRP A 288 -6.81 -19.39 11.95
CA TRP A 288 -5.59 -19.89 12.59
C TRP A 288 -5.42 -21.42 12.58
N PRO A 289 -6.47 -22.25 12.82
CA PRO A 289 -6.32 -23.70 12.74
C PRO A 289 -5.78 -24.18 11.39
N ARG A 290 -6.16 -23.52 10.29
CA ARG A 290 -5.64 -23.83 8.95
C ARG A 290 -4.19 -23.36 8.77
N ILE A 291 -3.82 -22.21 9.35
CA ILE A 291 -2.43 -21.75 9.39
C ILE A 291 -1.54 -22.78 10.13
N ALA A 292 -2.00 -23.26 11.28
CA ALA A 292 -1.30 -24.28 12.06
C ALA A 292 -1.21 -25.62 11.32
N GLU A 293 -2.25 -26.02 10.59
CA GLU A 293 -2.23 -27.22 9.73
C GLU A 293 -1.21 -27.10 8.60
N ILE A 294 -1.14 -25.95 7.92
CA ILE A 294 -0.13 -25.69 6.89
C ILE A 294 1.27 -25.82 7.49
N ALA A 295 1.54 -25.19 8.65
CA ALA A 295 2.83 -25.30 9.32
C ALA A 295 3.18 -26.76 9.68
N LYS A 296 2.20 -27.54 10.14
CA LYS A 296 2.36 -28.97 10.44
C LYS A 296 2.70 -29.79 9.19
N GLY A 297 2.19 -29.41 8.03
CA GLY A 297 2.58 -30.00 6.74
C GLY A 297 4.07 -29.83 6.41
N PHE A 298 4.71 -28.81 6.97
CA PHE A 298 6.17 -28.60 6.93
C PHE A 298 6.91 -29.17 8.14
N GLY A 299 6.24 -29.96 8.99
CA GLY A 299 6.84 -30.59 10.18
C GLY A 299 7.00 -29.66 11.38
N GLU A 300 6.38 -28.47 11.38
CA GLU A 300 6.44 -27.52 12.49
C GLU A 300 5.10 -27.35 13.19
N ASN A 301 5.12 -27.23 14.52
CA ASN A 301 3.91 -27.01 15.30
C ASN A 301 3.83 -25.55 15.73
N LEU A 302 2.80 -24.85 15.27
CA LEU A 302 2.42 -23.55 15.84
C LEU A 302 1.58 -23.75 17.11
N PRO A 303 1.54 -22.75 18.02
CA PRO A 303 0.65 -22.78 19.17
C PRO A 303 -0.83 -22.94 18.76
N THR A 304 -1.64 -23.48 19.68
CA THR A 304 -3.09 -23.63 19.46
C THR A 304 -3.76 -22.26 19.29
N GLU A 305 -3.35 -21.29 20.11
CA GLU A 305 -3.82 -19.92 20.02
C GLU A 305 -2.99 -19.11 19.01
N PRO A 306 -3.60 -18.13 18.33
CA PRO A 306 -2.89 -17.26 17.39
C PRO A 306 -1.73 -16.50 18.03
N ASP A 307 -0.55 -16.64 17.43
CA ASP A 307 0.69 -16.02 17.89
C ASP A 307 1.50 -15.52 16.68
N SER A 308 1.62 -14.19 16.55
CA SER A 308 2.31 -13.56 15.44
C SER A 308 3.81 -13.87 15.45
N GLY A 309 4.45 -13.93 16.63
CA GLY A 309 5.87 -14.22 16.78
C GLY A 309 6.23 -15.65 16.36
N ALA A 310 5.42 -16.64 16.76
CA ALA A 310 5.58 -18.03 16.36
C ALA A 310 5.39 -18.20 14.85
N LEU A 311 4.38 -17.54 14.27
CA LEU A 311 4.15 -17.53 12.82
C LEU A 311 5.29 -16.82 12.07
N ALA A 312 5.78 -15.69 12.57
CA ALA A 312 6.92 -14.96 12.00
C ALA A 312 8.17 -15.84 11.96
N ALA A 313 8.48 -16.53 13.06
CA ALA A 313 9.63 -17.42 13.16
C ALA A 313 9.52 -18.61 12.19
N PHE A 314 8.33 -19.20 12.05
CA PHE A 314 8.04 -20.23 11.04
C PHE A 314 8.27 -19.71 9.61
N LEU A 315 7.71 -18.56 9.27
CA LEU A 315 7.86 -17.96 7.95
C LEU A 315 9.31 -17.60 7.64
N ALA A 316 10.06 -17.07 8.61
CA ALA A 316 11.47 -16.75 8.45
C ALA A 316 12.31 -17.99 8.12
N ARG A 317 12.07 -19.12 8.83
CA ARG A 317 12.72 -20.40 8.52
C ARG A 317 12.37 -20.88 7.11
N ARG A 318 11.09 -20.87 6.74
CA ARG A 318 10.65 -21.28 5.39
C ARG A 318 11.22 -20.42 4.28
N ARG A 319 11.36 -19.12 4.50
CA ARG A 319 12.00 -18.23 3.53
C ARG A 319 13.48 -18.57 3.32
N ALA A 320 14.19 -18.93 4.38
CA ALA A 320 15.59 -19.33 4.31
C ALA A 320 15.77 -20.72 3.65
N ASP A 321 14.88 -21.67 3.98
CA ASP A 321 14.95 -23.05 3.50
C ASP A 321 14.56 -23.18 2.01
N ASP A 322 13.52 -22.46 1.57
CA ASP A 322 12.99 -22.52 0.20
C ASP A 322 12.53 -21.12 -0.28
N PRO A 323 13.47 -20.22 -0.61
CA PRO A 323 13.15 -18.87 -1.05
C PRO A 323 12.38 -18.84 -2.38
N VAL A 324 12.51 -19.88 -3.21
CA VAL A 324 11.86 -19.96 -4.53
C VAL A 324 10.35 -20.15 -4.37
N HIS A 325 9.91 -21.06 -3.49
CA HIS A 325 8.48 -21.33 -3.26
C HIS A 325 7.91 -20.58 -2.05
N PHE A 326 8.71 -19.84 -1.28
CA PHE A 326 8.22 -19.03 -0.17
C PHE A 326 7.05 -18.08 -0.53
N PRO A 327 7.02 -17.41 -1.70
CA PRO A 327 5.92 -16.51 -2.05
C PRO A 327 4.54 -17.20 -2.11
N ASP A 328 4.52 -18.49 -2.40
CA ASP A 328 3.30 -19.32 -2.46
C ASP A 328 2.77 -19.65 -1.06
N LEU A 329 3.67 -20.02 -0.15
CA LEU A 329 3.32 -20.19 1.26
C LEU A 329 2.84 -18.86 1.85
N SER A 330 3.58 -17.79 1.60
CA SER A 330 3.25 -16.44 2.08
C SER A 330 1.88 -15.99 1.57
N LEU A 331 1.56 -16.19 0.29
CA LEU A 331 0.21 -15.92 -0.23
C LEU A 331 -0.86 -16.68 0.53
N SER A 332 -0.62 -17.97 0.80
CA SER A 332 -1.57 -18.83 1.51
C SER A 332 -1.84 -18.29 2.92
N ILE A 333 -0.80 -17.87 3.64
CA ILE A 333 -0.93 -17.23 4.95
C ILE A 333 -1.68 -15.89 4.84
N VAL A 334 -1.32 -15.02 3.88
CA VAL A 334 -2.03 -13.74 3.64
C VAL A 334 -3.53 -13.95 3.47
N LYS A 335 -3.95 -14.98 2.72
CA LYS A 335 -5.37 -15.30 2.50
C LYS A 335 -6.09 -15.80 3.76
N LEU A 336 -5.35 -16.24 4.78
CA LEU A 336 -5.87 -16.76 6.04
C LEU A 336 -5.86 -15.73 7.19
N LEU A 337 -5.05 -14.65 7.09
CA LEU A 337 -4.95 -13.62 8.13
C LEU A 337 -6.24 -12.82 8.32
N GLY A 338 -6.98 -12.58 7.23
CA GLY A 338 -8.16 -11.71 7.22
C GLY A 338 -7.90 -10.37 6.54
N ALA A 339 -8.94 -9.56 6.42
CA ALA A 339 -8.83 -8.22 5.85
C ALA A 339 -8.49 -7.20 6.95
N GLY A 340 -7.78 -6.15 6.57
CA GLY A 340 -7.66 -4.97 7.43
C GLY A 340 -8.90 -4.10 7.35
N GLU A 341 -9.19 -3.39 8.44
CA GLU A 341 -10.30 -2.46 8.56
C GLU A 341 -9.86 -1.19 9.28
N TYR A 342 -10.63 -0.13 9.10
CA TYR A 342 -10.45 1.10 9.86
C TYR A 342 -11.39 1.11 11.06
N THR A 343 -10.86 1.42 12.23
CA THR A 343 -11.60 1.58 13.49
C THR A 343 -11.29 2.93 14.11
N VAL A 344 -12.04 3.33 15.14
CA VAL A 344 -11.75 4.52 15.93
C VAL A 344 -11.38 4.10 17.33
N GLU A 345 -10.24 4.59 17.79
CA GLU A 345 -9.76 4.38 19.15
C GLU A 345 -9.73 5.70 19.91
N ARG A 346 -9.95 5.58 21.22
CA ARG A 346 -9.81 6.69 22.16
C ARG A 346 -8.47 6.57 22.88
N PRO A 347 -7.93 7.71 23.33
CA PRO A 347 -6.78 7.69 24.22
C PRO A 347 -7.05 6.84 25.46
N GLY A 348 -6.08 6.01 25.82
CA GLY A 348 -6.12 5.13 26.99
C GLY A 348 -7.08 3.94 26.89
N THR A 349 -7.59 3.62 25.69
CA THR A 349 -8.38 2.39 25.49
C THR A 349 -7.52 1.30 24.86
N GLU A 350 -7.54 0.09 25.43
CA GLU A 350 -6.92 -1.08 24.81
C GLU A 350 -7.74 -1.49 23.57
N GLY A 351 -7.21 -1.18 22.40
CA GLY A 351 -7.75 -1.55 21.10
C GLY A 351 -7.15 -2.84 20.53
N GLU A 352 -7.74 -3.34 19.45
CA GLU A 352 -7.16 -4.45 18.70
C GLU A 352 -6.03 -3.94 17.81
N GLY A 353 -4.88 -4.60 17.88
CA GLY A 353 -3.73 -4.23 17.05
C GLY A 353 -3.79 -4.75 15.61
N HIS A 354 -2.69 -4.56 14.90
CA HIS A 354 -2.45 -5.08 13.57
C HIS A 354 -1.61 -6.37 13.64
N PHE A 355 -2.27 -7.54 13.65
CA PHE A 355 -1.64 -8.85 13.82
C PHE A 355 -0.43 -9.08 12.89
N GLY A 356 -0.56 -8.75 11.60
CA GLY A 356 0.52 -8.96 10.62
C GLY A 356 1.75 -8.08 10.84
N LEU A 357 1.59 -6.92 11.49
CA LEU A 357 2.68 -5.99 11.78
C LEU A 357 3.18 -6.10 13.22
N ALA A 358 2.45 -6.82 14.07
CA ALA A 358 2.71 -6.97 15.49
C ALA A 358 2.85 -5.60 16.22
N VAL A 359 1.92 -4.69 15.92
CA VAL A 359 1.83 -3.35 16.53
C VAL A 359 0.39 -3.08 16.96
N HIS A 360 0.19 -2.33 18.04
CA HIS A 360 -1.13 -1.89 18.49
C HIS A 360 -1.53 -0.55 17.86
N ASP A 361 -0.70 0.47 18.06
CA ASP A 361 -0.93 1.82 17.54
C ASP A 361 -0.48 1.95 16.09
N TYR A 362 -1.37 1.61 15.15
CA TYR A 362 -1.10 1.76 13.72
C TYR A 362 -2.24 2.50 13.03
N THR A 363 -1.90 3.51 12.23
CA THR A 363 -2.83 4.21 11.35
C THR A 363 -2.29 4.25 9.92
N HIS A 364 -3.08 4.71 8.97
CA HIS A 364 -2.55 5.16 7.70
C HIS A 364 -2.46 6.69 7.72
N SER A 365 -1.27 7.23 7.47
CA SER A 365 -1.00 8.67 7.46
C SER A 365 -0.04 9.12 6.36
N THR A 366 0.53 8.19 5.60
CA THR A 366 1.63 8.45 4.66
C THR A 366 1.22 8.55 3.18
N ALA A 367 -0.08 8.51 2.87
CA ALA A 367 -0.58 8.62 1.50
C ALA A 367 -1.89 9.43 1.36
N PRO A 368 -1.93 10.69 1.83
CA PRO A 368 -3.14 11.51 1.83
C PRO A 368 -3.66 11.89 0.45
N THR A 369 -2.85 11.78 -0.62
CA THR A 369 -3.37 12.08 -1.98
C THR A 369 -4.32 11.00 -2.51
N ARG A 370 -4.23 9.78 -1.96
CA ARG A 370 -4.95 8.59 -2.45
C ARG A 370 -5.74 7.82 -1.40
N ARG A 371 -5.69 8.22 -0.13
CA ARG A 371 -6.47 7.63 0.96
C ARG A 371 -7.05 8.73 1.86
N TYR A 372 -8.36 8.70 2.05
CA TYR A 372 -9.07 9.70 2.84
C TYR A 372 -8.80 9.56 4.34
N ALA A 373 -8.58 8.33 4.83
CA ALA A 373 -8.17 8.10 6.22
C ALA A 373 -6.89 8.88 6.56
N ASP A 374 -5.89 8.90 5.67
CA ASP A 374 -4.65 9.65 5.83
C ASP A 374 -4.89 11.16 5.85
N LEU A 375 -5.82 11.68 5.02
CA LEU A 375 -6.23 13.08 5.06
C LEU A 375 -6.90 13.45 6.40
N ILE A 376 -7.71 12.56 6.96
CA ILE A 376 -8.28 12.75 8.31
C ILE A 376 -7.17 12.75 9.37
N THR A 377 -6.25 11.79 9.32
CA THR A 377 -5.11 11.74 10.24
C THR A 377 -4.30 13.02 10.15
N GLN A 378 -4.04 13.53 8.95
CA GLN A 378 -3.34 14.80 8.74
C GLN A 378 -4.06 16.00 9.38
N ARG A 379 -5.39 16.07 9.28
CA ARG A 379 -6.21 17.10 9.96
C ARG A 379 -6.10 17.03 11.48
N LEU A 380 -6.16 15.82 12.03
CA LEU A 380 -6.02 15.58 13.47
C LEU A 380 -4.62 16.01 13.94
N LEU A 381 -3.56 15.61 13.23
CA LEU A 381 -2.18 16.02 13.52
C LEU A 381 -2.03 17.54 13.49
N LYS A 382 -2.50 18.20 12.42
CA LYS A 382 -2.42 19.66 12.27
C LYS A 382 -3.20 20.42 13.35
N ALA A 383 -4.31 19.86 13.83
CA ALA A 383 -5.07 20.45 14.92
C ALA A 383 -4.36 20.25 16.27
N ALA A 384 -3.79 19.06 16.52
CA ALA A 384 -3.01 18.75 17.72
C ALA A 384 -1.76 19.63 17.85
N ILE A 385 -0.91 19.72 16.82
CA ILE A 385 0.31 20.55 16.82
C ILE A 385 0.01 22.06 16.95
N SER A 386 -1.21 22.49 16.59
CA SER A 386 -1.65 23.88 16.74
C SER A 386 -2.42 24.12 18.05
N HIS A 387 -2.55 23.10 18.90
CA HIS A 387 -3.39 23.10 20.11
C HIS A 387 -4.82 23.61 19.87
N ARG A 388 -5.41 23.26 18.71
CA ARG A 388 -6.80 23.60 18.36
C ARG A 388 -7.74 22.50 18.85
N ALA A 389 -9.05 22.77 18.82
CA ALA A 389 -10.05 21.73 19.10
C ALA A 389 -10.04 20.65 18.01
N THR A 390 -10.47 19.42 18.36
CA THR A 390 -10.62 18.35 17.38
C THR A 390 -11.57 18.75 16.26
N PRO A 391 -11.17 18.60 14.97
CA PRO A 391 -12.03 18.93 13.83
C PRO A 391 -13.17 17.92 13.64
N TYR A 392 -13.14 16.80 14.36
CA TYR A 392 -14.14 15.74 14.27
C TYR A 392 -14.61 15.30 15.64
N THR A 393 -15.92 15.07 15.74
CA THR A 393 -16.50 14.26 16.80
C THR A 393 -16.16 12.79 16.57
N GLU A 394 -16.23 11.99 17.63
CA GLU A 394 -16.01 10.54 17.53
C GLU A 394 -17.06 9.85 16.63
N ALA A 395 -18.31 10.33 16.64
CA ALA A 395 -19.35 9.79 15.77
C ALA A 395 -19.02 10.02 14.29
N GLU A 396 -18.50 11.20 13.94
CA GLU A 396 -17.99 11.47 12.58
C GLU A 396 -16.82 10.55 12.24
N LEU A 397 -15.83 10.41 13.13
CA LEU A 397 -14.68 9.53 12.89
C LEU A 397 -15.11 8.07 12.67
N ARG A 398 -16.10 7.57 13.44
CA ARG A 398 -16.60 6.19 13.29
C ARG A 398 -17.27 6.00 11.93
N SER A 399 -18.13 6.95 11.55
CA SER A 399 -18.78 6.92 10.23
C SER A 399 -17.76 6.98 9.08
N ILE A 400 -16.71 7.81 9.22
CA ILE A 400 -15.65 7.90 8.22
C ILE A 400 -14.85 6.58 8.15
N ALA A 401 -14.47 6.00 9.28
CA ALA A 401 -13.72 4.74 9.33
C ALA A 401 -14.50 3.58 8.67
N GLU A 402 -15.80 3.46 8.98
CA GLU A 402 -16.69 2.48 8.35
C GLU A 402 -16.75 2.67 6.84
N ARG A 403 -16.92 3.91 6.37
CA ARG A 403 -16.98 4.24 4.94
C ARG A 403 -15.65 3.95 4.23
N CYS A 404 -14.52 4.31 4.82
CA CYS A 404 -13.20 4.01 4.29
C CYS A 404 -12.99 2.50 4.12
N THR A 405 -13.47 1.69 5.08
CA THR A 405 -13.41 0.22 4.99
C THR A 405 -14.29 -0.31 3.87
N GLU A 406 -15.54 0.16 3.77
CA GLU A 406 -16.48 -0.24 2.72
C GLU A 406 -15.94 0.07 1.32
N ARG A 407 -15.39 1.28 1.13
CA ARG A 407 -14.86 1.75 -0.15
C ARG A 407 -13.54 1.09 -0.51
N GLU A 408 -12.67 0.76 0.45
CA GLU A 408 -11.48 -0.05 0.17
C GLU A 408 -11.85 -1.47 -0.29
N ASP A 409 -12.86 -2.09 0.33
CA ASP A 409 -13.41 -3.38 -0.13
C ASP A 409 -13.98 -3.28 -1.55
N ALA A 410 -14.69 -2.20 -1.85
CA ALA A 410 -15.24 -1.91 -3.18
C ALA A 410 -14.12 -1.71 -4.22
N ALA A 411 -13.09 -0.93 -3.90
CA ALA A 411 -11.93 -0.71 -4.77
C ALA A 411 -11.24 -2.03 -5.11
N ARG A 412 -10.98 -2.87 -4.08
CA ARG A 412 -10.41 -4.22 -4.27
C ARG A 412 -11.26 -5.12 -5.16
N LYS A 413 -12.60 -4.96 -5.17
CA LYS A 413 -13.49 -5.69 -6.09
C LYS A 413 -13.29 -5.22 -7.53
N VAL A 414 -13.25 -3.91 -7.76
CA VAL A 414 -13.03 -3.31 -9.09
C VAL A 414 -11.66 -3.72 -9.64
N GLU A 415 -10.59 -3.54 -8.88
CA GLU A 415 -9.23 -3.90 -9.31
C GLU A 415 -9.09 -5.40 -9.57
N ARG A 416 -9.70 -6.24 -8.74
CA ARG A 416 -9.71 -7.70 -8.96
C ARG A 416 -10.49 -8.08 -10.21
N LEU A 417 -11.63 -7.44 -10.48
CA LEU A 417 -12.40 -7.67 -11.71
C LEU A 417 -11.55 -7.34 -12.94
N MET A 418 -10.88 -6.19 -12.95
CA MET A 418 -10.06 -5.75 -14.07
C MET A 418 -8.81 -6.63 -14.26
N ARG A 419 -8.14 -7.04 -13.17
CA ARG A 419 -7.06 -8.04 -13.24
C ARG A 419 -7.54 -9.38 -13.81
N LYS A 420 -8.73 -9.85 -13.42
CA LYS A 420 -9.30 -11.09 -13.95
C LYS A 420 -9.71 -10.97 -15.41
N ALA A 421 -10.26 -9.83 -15.83
CA ALA A 421 -10.58 -9.55 -17.23
C ALA A 421 -9.30 -9.60 -18.09
N ALA A 422 -8.24 -8.92 -17.65
CA ALA A 422 -6.93 -8.95 -18.29
C ALA A 422 -6.37 -10.38 -18.40
N ALA A 423 -6.37 -11.13 -17.29
CA ALA A 423 -5.90 -12.51 -17.27
C ALA A 423 -6.75 -13.46 -18.13
N ALA A 424 -8.07 -13.24 -18.20
CA ALA A 424 -8.97 -14.01 -19.04
C ALA A 424 -8.69 -13.79 -20.54
N VAL A 425 -8.35 -12.56 -20.95
CA VAL A 425 -7.91 -12.30 -22.34
C VAL A 425 -6.63 -13.07 -22.65
N LEU A 426 -5.66 -13.05 -21.73
CA LEU A 426 -4.38 -13.75 -21.91
C LEU A 426 -4.55 -15.28 -21.98
N LEU A 427 -5.41 -15.85 -21.13
CA LEU A 427 -5.57 -17.31 -21.00
C LEU A 427 -6.52 -17.92 -22.04
N GLY A 428 -7.31 -17.14 -22.78
CA GLY A 428 -8.37 -17.68 -23.64
C GLY A 428 -7.90 -18.72 -24.66
N GLU A 429 -6.71 -18.53 -25.24
CA GLU A 429 -6.13 -19.46 -26.22
C GLU A 429 -5.61 -20.78 -25.60
N ARG A 430 -5.55 -20.85 -24.26
CA ARG A 430 -4.98 -21.98 -23.49
C ARG A 430 -6.05 -22.88 -22.89
N THR A 431 -7.29 -22.75 -23.35
CA THR A 431 -8.42 -23.58 -22.88
C THR A 431 -8.12 -25.07 -23.09
N GLY A 432 -8.33 -25.87 -22.05
CA GLY A 432 -8.00 -27.30 -22.02
C GLY A 432 -6.61 -27.64 -21.46
N GLU A 433 -5.70 -26.66 -21.36
CA GLU A 433 -4.40 -26.86 -20.72
C GLU A 433 -4.52 -27.05 -19.20
N THR A 434 -3.55 -27.75 -18.62
CA THR A 434 -3.44 -27.99 -17.18
C THR A 434 -2.31 -27.18 -16.57
N PHE A 435 -2.54 -26.68 -15.36
CA PHE A 435 -1.66 -25.78 -14.65
C PHE A 435 -1.48 -26.22 -13.19
N ASP A 436 -0.29 -25.99 -12.65
CA ASP A 436 -0.08 -25.99 -11.21
C ASP A 436 -0.69 -24.73 -10.60
N ALA A 437 -1.38 -24.90 -9.47
CA ALA A 437 -2.10 -23.84 -8.80
C ALA A 437 -2.14 -24.04 -7.28
N ILE A 438 -2.45 -22.96 -6.58
CA ILE A 438 -2.66 -22.95 -5.12
C ILE A 438 -4.07 -22.47 -4.84
N VAL A 439 -4.75 -23.15 -3.92
CA VAL A 439 -6.06 -22.71 -3.45
C VAL A 439 -5.90 -21.41 -2.66
N THR A 440 -6.51 -20.33 -3.13
CA THR A 440 -6.47 -18.99 -2.51
C THR A 440 -7.76 -18.60 -1.80
N GLY A 441 -8.81 -19.41 -1.94
CA GLY A 441 -10.06 -19.26 -1.20
C GLY A 441 -10.91 -20.53 -1.26
N ALA A 442 -11.53 -20.89 -0.16
CA ALA A 442 -12.51 -21.98 -0.07
C ALA A 442 -13.61 -21.56 0.89
N SER A 443 -14.86 -21.57 0.41
CA SER A 443 -16.05 -21.15 1.16
C SER A 443 -17.32 -21.66 0.48
N ASP A 444 -18.48 -21.48 1.10
CA ASP A 444 -19.79 -21.78 0.48
C ASP A 444 -20.05 -21.00 -0.82
N LYS A 445 -19.33 -19.89 -1.04
CA LYS A 445 -19.40 -19.10 -2.28
C LYS A 445 -18.57 -19.70 -3.43
N GLY A 446 -17.81 -20.75 -3.17
CA GLY A 446 -16.97 -21.48 -4.12
C GLY A 446 -15.49 -21.47 -3.74
N THR A 447 -14.75 -22.30 -4.49
CA THR A 447 -13.29 -22.46 -4.35
C THR A 447 -12.55 -21.69 -5.45
N TYR A 448 -11.48 -21.02 -5.07
CA TYR A 448 -10.65 -20.20 -5.96
C TYR A 448 -9.21 -20.69 -5.91
N VAL A 449 -8.57 -20.70 -7.07
CA VAL A 449 -7.17 -21.08 -7.22
C VAL A 449 -6.41 -19.98 -7.95
N ARG A 450 -5.15 -19.77 -7.58
CA ARG A 450 -4.20 -18.97 -8.34
C ARG A 450 -3.19 -19.89 -9.01
N LEU A 451 -3.05 -19.76 -10.33
CA LEU A 451 -2.02 -20.45 -11.09
C LEU A 451 -0.62 -19.98 -10.65
N ILE A 452 0.38 -20.87 -10.75
CA ILE A 452 1.78 -20.51 -10.50
C ILE A 452 2.32 -19.64 -11.64
N ALA A 453 2.08 -20.05 -12.90
CA ALA A 453 2.54 -19.35 -14.08
C ALA A 453 1.56 -19.47 -15.28
N PRO A 454 1.07 -18.37 -15.85
CA PRO A 454 1.12 -17.00 -15.32
C PRO A 454 0.25 -16.87 -14.05
N PRO A 455 0.54 -15.94 -13.13
CA PRO A 455 -0.19 -15.78 -11.88
C PRO A 455 -1.60 -15.18 -12.12
N ALA A 456 -2.54 -16.05 -12.47
CA ALA A 456 -3.95 -15.72 -12.71
C ALA A 456 -4.84 -16.45 -11.70
N GLU A 457 -5.86 -15.77 -11.18
CA GLU A 457 -6.80 -16.34 -10.21
C GLU A 457 -8.16 -16.61 -10.85
N GLY A 458 -8.69 -17.82 -10.67
CA GLY A 458 -9.98 -18.25 -11.20
C GLY A 458 -10.74 -19.14 -10.23
N ARG A 459 -11.95 -19.55 -10.62
CA ARG A 459 -12.84 -20.37 -9.80
C ARG A 459 -12.73 -21.84 -10.22
N VAL A 460 -12.71 -22.76 -9.26
CA VAL A 460 -12.83 -24.20 -9.52
C VAL A 460 -14.31 -24.54 -9.61
N MET A 461 -14.76 -24.98 -10.78
CA MET A 461 -16.16 -25.31 -11.07
C MET A 461 -16.48 -26.79 -10.91
N ARG A 462 -15.45 -27.65 -10.94
CA ARG A 462 -15.59 -29.11 -10.86
C ARG A 462 -14.48 -29.71 -10.00
N GLY A 463 -14.83 -30.61 -9.09
CA GLY A 463 -13.88 -31.32 -8.23
C GLY A 463 -13.31 -30.47 -7.09
N GLU A 464 -14.03 -29.43 -6.64
CA GLU A 464 -13.59 -28.54 -5.56
C GLU A 464 -13.69 -29.15 -4.16
N GLN A 465 -14.38 -30.29 -4.01
CA GLN A 465 -14.62 -30.90 -2.71
C GLN A 465 -13.31 -31.24 -1.98
N GLY A 466 -13.22 -30.81 -0.72
CA GLY A 466 -12.08 -31.06 0.16
C GLY A 466 -10.86 -30.18 -0.11
N MET A 467 -10.93 -29.23 -1.05
CA MET A 467 -9.89 -28.21 -1.22
C MET A 467 -9.98 -27.16 -0.13
N ASP A 468 -8.83 -26.76 0.40
CA ASP A 468 -8.72 -25.61 1.30
C ASP A 468 -7.47 -24.78 1.00
N VAL A 469 -7.50 -23.52 1.45
CA VAL A 469 -6.46 -22.52 1.21
C VAL A 469 -5.08 -23.07 1.56
N GLY A 470 -4.13 -22.89 0.65
CA GLY A 470 -2.78 -23.42 0.76
C GLY A 470 -2.56 -24.80 0.14
N ASP A 471 -3.62 -25.51 -0.26
CA ASP A 471 -3.45 -26.76 -1.01
C ASP A 471 -2.82 -26.48 -2.38
N LYS A 472 -1.78 -27.25 -2.72
CA LYS A 472 -1.22 -27.31 -4.07
C LYS A 472 -2.04 -28.30 -4.89
N VAL A 473 -2.57 -27.84 -6.02
CA VAL A 473 -3.47 -28.61 -6.89
C VAL A 473 -3.07 -28.43 -8.34
N ARG A 474 -3.45 -29.39 -9.18
CA ARG A 474 -3.45 -29.19 -10.64
C ARG A 474 -4.86 -28.90 -11.11
N VAL A 475 -4.99 -27.96 -12.03
CA VAL A 475 -6.27 -27.56 -12.59
C VAL A 475 -6.22 -27.46 -14.10
N SER A 476 -7.28 -27.89 -14.78
CA SER A 476 -7.45 -27.70 -16.21
C SER A 476 -8.35 -26.49 -16.48
N LEU A 477 -7.93 -25.60 -17.40
CA LEU A 477 -8.70 -24.43 -17.80
C LEU A 477 -9.92 -24.86 -18.63
N LEU A 478 -11.12 -24.54 -18.16
CA LEU A 478 -12.38 -24.89 -18.83
C LEU A 478 -12.85 -23.80 -19.78
N SER A 479 -12.80 -22.55 -19.34
CA SER A 479 -13.30 -21.40 -20.09
C SER A 479 -12.80 -20.07 -19.52
N THR A 480 -12.78 -19.05 -20.38
CA THR A 480 -12.54 -17.65 -20.00
C THR A 480 -13.67 -16.76 -20.49
N ASN A 481 -14.08 -15.79 -19.68
CA ASN A 481 -14.99 -14.72 -20.09
C ASN A 481 -14.44 -13.37 -19.58
N PRO A 482 -13.70 -12.63 -20.43
CA PRO A 482 -13.14 -11.33 -20.07
C PRO A 482 -14.16 -10.28 -19.64
N GLU A 483 -15.33 -10.20 -20.28
CA GLU A 483 -16.36 -9.20 -19.96
C GLU A 483 -16.90 -9.34 -18.53
N ARG A 484 -16.92 -10.58 -18.01
CA ARG A 484 -17.33 -10.90 -16.65
C ARG A 484 -16.15 -11.08 -15.68
N GLY A 485 -14.91 -11.05 -16.19
CA GLY A 485 -13.71 -11.40 -15.44
C GLY A 485 -13.72 -12.84 -14.91
N PHE A 486 -14.25 -13.79 -15.68
CA PHE A 486 -14.30 -15.20 -15.29
C PHE A 486 -13.18 -16.01 -15.92
N ILE A 487 -12.58 -16.87 -15.09
CA ILE A 487 -11.60 -17.88 -15.46
C ILE A 487 -12.02 -19.13 -14.69
N ASP A 488 -12.48 -20.14 -15.41
CA ASP A 488 -13.11 -21.32 -14.83
C ASP A 488 -12.20 -22.54 -14.97
N PHE A 489 -12.02 -23.27 -13.88
CA PHE A 489 -11.13 -24.41 -13.77
C PHE A 489 -11.86 -25.69 -13.36
N ALA A 490 -11.30 -26.84 -13.68
CA ALA A 490 -11.62 -28.13 -13.06
C ALA A 490 -10.39 -28.68 -12.37
N ARG A 491 -10.56 -29.40 -11.25
CA ARG A 491 -9.46 -30.20 -10.68
C ARG A 491 -8.97 -31.21 -11.72
N ALA A 492 -7.68 -31.16 -12.03
CA ALA A 492 -7.01 -32.19 -12.81
C ALA A 492 -6.53 -33.29 -11.85
N GLY A 493 -6.72 -34.55 -12.26
CA GLY A 493 -6.44 -35.74 -11.44
C GLY A 493 -5.03 -35.84 -10.89
#